data_AF-A0A1Z7Z374-F1
#
_entry.id   AF-A0A1Z7Z374-F1
#
_cell.length_a   1.000
_cell.length_b   1.000
_cell.length_c   1.000
_cell.angle_alpha   90.00
_cell.angle_beta   90.00
_cell.angle_gamma   90.00
#
_symmetry.space_group_name_H-M   'P 1'
#
loop_
_entity.id
_entity.type
_entity.pdbx_description
1 polymer ?
#
loop_
_entity_poly.entity_id
_entity_poly.type
_entity_poly.pdbx_seq_one_letter_code
_entity_poly.pdbx_strand_id
1 'polypeptide(L)'
;MMKKPISLLISAILISACLSISAHAAGKWQKGIMDGKAVAVSPSKKVTLQIIKPKDGIWGHFIIPLSPEHTKRLKKHRINPHYSFIPAYITIDKIERRSTGKVNQYQHYISIDVDRRQWNGLKRGKSLQIELPDGSVYKETLKGSFKIMKKVERGFISPLSTL
;
A
#
# COMPACT_ATOMS: atom_id res chain seq x y z
N MET A 1 46.67 -28.79 -28.22
CA MET A 1 46.31 -27.61 -27.38
C MET A 1 44.78 -27.57 -27.22
N MET A 2 44.21 -28.28 -26.24
CA MET A 2 42.77 -28.25 -25.94
C MET A 2 42.59 -27.96 -24.44
N LYS A 3 42.45 -26.67 -24.10
CA LYS A 3 42.13 -26.21 -22.73
C LYS A 3 41.03 -25.15 -22.80
N LYS A 4 39.83 -25.49 -23.28
CA LYS A 4 38.70 -24.54 -23.34
C LYS A 4 37.27 -25.03 -23.00
N PRO A 5 36.95 -26.30 -22.62
CA PRO A 5 35.58 -26.63 -22.24
C PRO A 5 35.26 -26.40 -20.75
N ILE A 6 36.27 -26.50 -19.85
CA ILE A 6 36.05 -26.46 -18.40
C ILE A 6 35.75 -25.04 -17.89
N SER A 7 36.40 -24.02 -18.48
CA SER A 7 36.18 -22.62 -18.11
C SER A 7 34.76 -22.13 -18.43
N LEU A 8 34.18 -22.60 -19.54
CA LEU A 8 32.81 -22.28 -19.94
C LEU A 8 31.77 -22.90 -19.00
N LEU A 9 32.01 -24.13 -18.55
CA LEU A 9 31.15 -24.83 -17.59
C LEU A 9 31.13 -24.15 -16.23
N ILE A 10 32.28 -23.73 -15.72
CA ILE A 10 32.39 -23.03 -14.42
C ILE A 10 31.68 -21.67 -14.50
N SER A 11 31.85 -20.93 -15.61
CA SER A 11 31.17 -19.65 -15.84
C SER A 11 29.64 -19.80 -15.87
N ALA A 12 29.12 -20.82 -16.56
CA ALA A 12 27.68 -21.07 -16.65
C ALA A 12 27.03 -21.45 -15.30
N ILE A 13 27.75 -22.18 -14.45
CA ILE A 13 27.28 -22.57 -13.10
C ILE A 13 27.27 -21.34 -12.17
N LEU A 14 28.29 -20.48 -12.23
CA LEU A 14 28.36 -19.25 -11.44
C LEU A 14 27.26 -18.24 -11.83
N ILE A 15 26.94 -18.12 -13.13
CA ILE A 15 25.86 -17.25 -13.61
C ILE A 15 24.49 -17.76 -13.14
N SER A 16 24.26 -19.09 -13.18
CA SER A 16 23.00 -19.69 -12.70
C SER A 16 22.82 -19.56 -11.17
N ALA A 17 23.91 -19.64 -10.39
CA ALA A 17 23.87 -19.41 -8.96
C ALA A 17 23.55 -17.96 -8.59
N CYS A 18 24.10 -16.99 -9.33
CA CYS A 18 23.82 -15.56 -9.12
C CYS A 18 22.39 -15.15 -9.49
N LEU A 19 21.78 -15.78 -10.50
CA LEU A 19 20.40 -15.49 -10.93
C LEU A 19 19.33 -16.07 -10.00
N SER A 20 19.70 -17.01 -9.11
CA SER A 20 18.77 -17.67 -8.19
C SER A 20 18.36 -16.83 -6.98
N ILE A 21 19.01 -15.68 -6.73
CA ILE A 21 18.86 -14.90 -5.49
C ILE A 21 17.75 -13.82 -5.60
N SER A 22 17.23 -13.53 -6.79
CA SER A 22 16.31 -12.40 -7.00
C SER A 22 14.83 -12.63 -6.63
N ALA A 23 14.48 -13.77 -6.01
CA ALA A 23 13.07 -14.16 -5.82
C ALA A 23 12.42 -13.77 -4.47
N HIS A 24 13.13 -13.12 -3.55
CA HIS A 24 12.63 -12.86 -2.18
C HIS A 24 12.54 -11.37 -1.80
N ALA A 25 12.14 -10.50 -2.74
CA ALA A 25 11.73 -9.13 -2.43
C ALA A 25 10.19 -8.93 -2.43
N ALA A 26 9.41 -10.01 -2.38
CA ALA A 26 7.98 -9.92 -2.08
C ALA A 26 7.83 -9.64 -0.57
N GLY A 27 7.80 -8.36 -0.20
CA GLY A 27 7.56 -7.94 1.18
C GLY A 27 6.29 -8.59 1.77
N LYS A 28 6.21 -8.65 3.10
CA LYS A 28 4.98 -9.01 3.81
C LYS A 28 4.37 -7.73 4.36
N TRP A 29 3.07 -7.76 4.61
CA TRP A 29 2.45 -6.70 5.42
C TRP A 29 3.14 -6.61 6.77
N GLN A 30 3.35 -5.39 7.26
CA GLN A 30 4.03 -5.12 8.52
C GLN A 30 3.21 -4.15 9.37
N LYS A 31 3.30 -4.28 10.70
CA LYS A 31 2.78 -3.26 11.61
C LYS A 31 3.83 -2.15 11.69
N GLY A 32 3.41 -0.91 11.48
CA GLY A 32 4.21 0.29 11.69
C GLY A 32 3.57 1.22 12.71
N ILE A 33 4.19 2.38 12.90
CA ILE A 33 3.66 3.50 13.69
C ILE A 33 3.77 4.77 12.83
N MET A 34 2.72 5.57 12.82
CA MET A 34 2.67 6.87 12.16
C MET A 34 1.87 7.82 13.04
N ASP A 35 2.45 8.97 13.39
CA ASP A 35 1.86 9.95 14.33
C ASP A 35 1.39 9.32 15.65
N GLY A 36 2.22 8.44 16.22
CA GLY A 36 1.89 7.70 17.45
C GLY A 36 0.81 6.62 17.31
N LYS A 37 0.24 6.42 16.12
CA LYS A 37 -0.83 5.45 15.87
C LYS A 37 -0.31 4.21 15.15
N ALA A 38 -0.83 3.05 15.52
CA ALA A 38 -0.52 1.80 14.81
C ALA A 38 -1.07 1.85 13.38
N VAL A 39 -0.24 1.46 12.41
CA VAL A 39 -0.60 1.39 10.98
C VAL A 39 -0.21 0.04 10.38
N ALA A 40 -0.85 -0.35 9.28
CA ALA A 40 -0.46 -1.50 8.48
C ALA A 40 0.25 -1.02 7.20
N VAL A 41 1.52 -1.37 7.04
CA VAL A 41 2.35 -0.99 5.88
C VAL A 41 2.32 -2.13 4.86
N SER A 42 2.07 -1.78 3.60
CA SER A 42 1.99 -2.75 2.50
C SER A 42 3.34 -3.38 2.16
N PRO A 43 3.37 -4.56 1.51
CA PRO A 43 4.58 -5.19 1.00
C PRO A 43 5.51 -4.28 0.22
N SER A 44 4.96 -3.47 -0.70
CA SER A 44 5.77 -2.56 -1.52
C SER A 44 6.19 -1.29 -0.78
N LYS A 45 5.65 -1.06 0.44
CA LYS A 45 5.79 0.15 1.26
C LYS A 45 5.23 1.42 0.61
N LYS A 46 4.53 1.31 -0.52
CA LYS A 46 3.89 2.45 -1.20
C LYS A 46 2.53 2.80 -0.63
N VAL A 47 1.91 1.92 0.16
CA VAL A 47 0.59 2.12 0.74
C VAL A 47 0.65 1.84 2.24
N THR A 48 0.19 2.81 3.03
CA THR A 48 0.02 2.65 4.48
C THR A 48 -1.47 2.70 4.80
N LEU A 49 -1.98 1.72 5.54
CA LEU A 49 -3.36 1.70 6.01
C LEU A 49 -3.40 2.13 7.48
N GLN A 50 -4.06 3.25 7.75
CA GLN A 50 -4.28 3.79 9.08
C GLN A 50 -5.71 3.52 9.52
N ILE A 51 -5.89 2.96 10.72
CA ILE A 51 -7.20 2.81 11.33
C ILE A 51 -7.62 4.12 12.00
N ILE A 52 -8.90 4.45 11.92
CA ILE A 52 -9.51 5.57 12.65
C ILE A 52 -10.63 5.08 13.55
N LYS A 53 -11.14 5.96 14.42
CA LYS A 53 -12.40 5.70 15.12
C LYS A 53 -13.49 5.66 14.04
N PRO A 54 -14.24 4.54 13.91
CA PRO A 54 -15.24 4.46 12.87
C PRO A 54 -16.25 5.60 13.00
N LYS A 55 -16.41 6.39 11.94
CA LYS A 55 -17.34 7.51 11.86
C LYS A 55 -17.89 7.55 10.45
N ASP A 56 -19.20 7.76 10.32
CA ASP A 56 -19.89 7.87 9.02
C ASP A 56 -19.61 6.69 8.07
N GLY A 57 -19.41 5.48 8.63
CA GLY A 57 -19.10 4.27 7.87
C GLY A 57 -17.64 4.11 7.41
N ILE A 58 -16.78 5.10 7.65
CA ILE A 58 -15.33 5.06 7.36
C ILE A 58 -14.60 4.40 8.52
N TRP A 59 -13.76 3.41 8.21
CA TRP A 59 -13.00 2.61 9.19
C TRP A 59 -11.51 2.95 9.22
N GLY A 60 -10.99 3.54 8.15
CA GLY A 60 -9.60 3.91 8.05
C GLY A 60 -9.32 4.72 6.79
N HIS A 61 -8.05 5.01 6.58
CA HIS A 61 -7.56 5.66 5.38
C HIS A 61 -6.34 4.94 4.83
N PHE A 62 -6.26 4.84 3.51
CA PHE A 62 -4.97 4.64 2.85
C PHE A 62 -4.22 5.96 2.79
N ILE A 63 -2.96 5.94 3.20
CA ILE A 63 -2.01 7.03 3.08
C ILE A 63 -0.99 6.62 2.03
N ILE A 64 -0.96 7.36 0.94
CA ILE A 64 -0.07 7.10 -0.20
C ILE A 64 0.82 8.33 -0.37
N PRO A 65 2.14 8.22 -0.20
CA PRO A 65 3.06 9.32 -0.46
C PRO A 65 3.06 9.68 -1.94
N LEU A 66 3.12 10.97 -2.21
CA LEU A 66 3.16 11.55 -3.54
C LEU A 66 4.47 12.32 -3.69
N SER A 67 4.97 12.43 -4.92
CA SER A 67 5.98 13.45 -5.21
C SER A 67 5.32 14.84 -5.30
N PRO A 68 6.09 15.94 -5.19
CA PRO A 68 5.58 17.28 -5.44
C PRO A 68 4.96 17.42 -6.84
N GLU A 69 5.55 16.82 -7.86
CA GLU A 69 5.04 16.82 -9.24
C GLU A 69 3.73 16.05 -9.34
N HIS A 70 3.65 14.87 -8.69
CA HIS A 70 2.43 14.08 -8.65
C HIS A 70 1.29 14.84 -7.95
N THR A 71 1.59 15.50 -6.83
CA THR A 71 0.65 16.38 -6.12
C THR A 71 0.12 17.48 -7.02
N LYS A 72 0.97 18.11 -7.84
CA LYS A 72 0.58 19.14 -8.81
C LYS A 72 -0.35 18.57 -9.89
N ARG A 73 -0.03 17.40 -10.46
CA ARG A 73 -0.88 16.74 -11.47
C ARG A 73 -2.27 16.45 -10.93
N LEU A 74 -2.40 15.97 -9.70
CA LEU A 74 -3.70 15.65 -9.10
C LEU A 74 -4.60 16.88 -8.87
N LYS A 75 -4.04 18.10 -8.84
CA LYS A 75 -4.85 19.34 -8.66
C LYS A 75 -5.93 19.51 -9.72
N LYS A 76 -5.66 19.09 -10.97
CA LYS A 76 -6.61 19.23 -12.09
C LYS A 76 -7.79 18.26 -11.99
N HIS A 77 -7.72 17.26 -11.11
CA HIS A 77 -8.74 16.24 -10.92
C HIS A 77 -9.58 16.46 -9.65
N ARG A 78 -9.49 17.65 -9.06
CA ARG A 78 -10.33 18.02 -7.92
C ARG A 78 -11.80 17.97 -8.31
N ILE A 79 -12.62 17.34 -7.46
CA ILE A 79 -14.08 17.31 -7.61
C ILE A 79 -14.64 18.73 -7.55
N ASN A 80 -14.04 19.58 -6.71
CA ASN A 80 -14.35 21.00 -6.62
C ASN A 80 -13.01 21.78 -6.53
N PRO A 81 -12.81 22.83 -7.34
CA PRO A 81 -11.56 23.60 -7.38
C PRO A 81 -11.07 24.12 -6.02
N HIS A 82 -11.99 24.44 -5.10
CA HIS A 82 -11.69 25.00 -3.79
C HIS A 82 -11.31 23.95 -2.74
N TYR A 83 -11.61 22.68 -2.97
CA TYR A 83 -11.32 21.59 -2.03
C TYR A 83 -10.24 20.65 -2.58
N SER A 84 -9.52 19.96 -1.69
CA SER A 84 -8.45 19.04 -2.07
C SER A 84 -8.92 17.59 -2.31
N PHE A 85 -10.21 17.40 -2.57
CA PHE A 85 -10.81 16.08 -2.80
C PHE A 85 -10.78 15.70 -4.28
N ILE A 86 -10.35 14.49 -4.57
CA ILE A 86 -10.32 13.87 -5.90
C ILE A 86 -11.05 12.51 -5.84
N PRO A 87 -11.61 12.00 -6.94
CA PRO A 87 -12.07 10.62 -6.98
C PRO A 87 -10.89 9.66 -6.85
N ALA A 88 -11.10 8.50 -6.24
CA ALA A 88 -10.16 7.39 -6.23
C ALA A 88 -10.93 6.08 -6.36
N TYR A 89 -10.27 5.03 -6.84
CA TYR A 89 -10.88 3.71 -6.97
C TYR A 89 -10.10 2.69 -6.17
N ILE A 90 -10.80 1.88 -5.38
CA ILE A 90 -10.22 0.79 -4.60
C ILE A 90 -10.81 -0.50 -5.13
N THR A 91 -9.95 -1.36 -5.67
CA THR A 91 -10.31 -2.67 -6.16
C THR A 91 -9.67 -3.73 -5.29
N ILE A 92 -10.49 -4.56 -4.66
CA ILE A 92 -10.02 -5.72 -3.88
C ILE A 92 -10.46 -6.97 -4.62
N ASP A 93 -9.48 -7.79 -5.00
CA ASP A 93 -9.62 -8.91 -5.92
C ASP A 93 -10.19 -8.49 -7.28
N LYS A 94 -11.52 -8.39 -7.40
CA LYS A 94 -12.25 -7.99 -8.63
C LYS A 94 -13.42 -7.03 -8.34
N ILE A 95 -13.59 -6.64 -7.07
CA ILE A 95 -14.69 -5.76 -6.66
C ILE A 95 -14.12 -4.36 -6.56
N GLU A 96 -14.36 -3.57 -7.60
CA GLU A 96 -14.05 -2.15 -7.62
C GLU A 96 -15.12 -1.37 -6.86
N ARG A 97 -14.67 -0.38 -6.08
CA ARG A 97 -15.53 0.64 -5.49
C ARG A 97 -14.88 2.00 -5.60
N ARG A 98 -15.69 2.99 -5.95
CA ARG A 98 -15.31 4.39 -5.87
C ARG A 98 -15.16 4.82 -4.42
N SER A 99 -14.11 5.59 -4.14
CA SER A 99 -13.84 6.28 -2.88
C SER A 99 -13.44 7.73 -3.17
N THR A 100 -13.24 8.50 -2.10
CA THR A 100 -12.76 9.88 -2.16
C THR A 100 -11.38 9.97 -1.55
N GLY A 101 -10.45 10.59 -2.28
CA GLY A 101 -9.11 10.88 -1.81
C GLY A 101 -8.94 12.35 -1.46
N LYS A 102 -8.40 12.66 -0.29
CA LYS A 102 -7.99 14.01 0.12
C LYS A 102 -6.50 14.18 -0.10
N VAL A 103 -6.11 15.07 -1.00
CA VAL A 103 -4.71 15.39 -1.28
C VAL A 103 -4.21 16.41 -0.25
N ASN A 104 -3.12 16.09 0.44
CA ASN A 104 -2.37 17.03 1.26
C ASN A 104 -1.21 17.59 0.45
N GLN A 105 -1.26 18.90 0.16
CA GLN A 105 -0.29 19.53 -0.73
C GLN A 105 1.02 19.91 -0.06
N TYR A 106 1.01 20.06 1.26
CA TYR A 106 2.18 20.48 2.03
C TYR A 106 3.02 19.28 2.44
N GLN A 107 2.36 18.19 2.81
CA GLN A 107 3.00 16.94 3.24
C GLN A 107 3.11 15.91 2.12
N HIS A 108 2.65 16.25 0.90
CA HIS A 108 2.75 15.42 -0.30
C HIS A 108 2.27 13.98 -0.10
N TYR A 109 1.02 13.81 0.29
CA TYR A 109 0.36 12.50 0.29
C TYR A 109 -1.11 12.63 -0.09
N ILE A 110 -1.75 11.50 -0.39
CA ILE A 110 -3.20 11.39 -0.49
C ILE A 110 -3.73 10.43 0.57
N SER A 111 -4.81 10.84 1.23
CA SER A 111 -5.58 10.04 2.17
C SER A 111 -6.86 9.57 1.49
N ILE A 112 -7.09 8.26 1.35
CA ILE A 112 -8.26 7.70 0.68
C ILE A 112 -9.09 6.93 1.68
N ASP A 113 -10.37 7.27 1.78
CA ASP A 113 -11.28 6.68 2.77
C ASP A 113 -11.50 5.19 2.48
N VAL A 114 -11.53 4.40 3.56
CA VAL A 114 -11.77 2.96 3.52
C VAL A 114 -13.01 2.65 4.35
N ASP A 115 -14.07 2.20 3.68
CA ASP A 115 -15.31 1.80 4.33
C ASP A 115 -15.19 0.43 5.05
N ARG A 116 -16.22 0.07 5.82
CA ARG A 116 -16.27 -1.23 6.52
C ARG A 116 -16.10 -2.44 5.61
N ARG A 117 -16.69 -2.42 4.43
CA ARG A 117 -16.69 -3.55 3.49
C ARG A 117 -15.32 -3.71 2.84
N GLN A 118 -14.69 -2.60 2.45
CA GLN A 118 -13.32 -2.55 1.96
C GLN A 118 -12.36 -3.01 3.06
N TRP A 119 -12.49 -2.49 4.29
CA TRP A 119 -11.68 -2.91 5.44
C TRP A 119 -11.75 -4.42 5.69
N ASN A 120 -12.95 -5.00 5.62
CA ASN A 120 -13.13 -6.45 5.73
C ASN A 120 -12.59 -7.20 4.51
N GLY A 121 -12.71 -6.64 3.32
CA GLY A 121 -12.10 -7.17 2.09
C GLY A 121 -10.58 -7.25 2.21
N LEU A 122 -9.93 -6.21 2.74
CA LEU A 122 -8.48 -6.18 2.92
C LEU A 122 -7.95 -7.31 3.81
N LYS A 123 -8.76 -7.76 4.76
CA LYS A 123 -8.45 -8.88 5.67
C LYS A 123 -8.59 -10.27 5.03
N ARG A 124 -9.40 -10.41 3.98
CA ARG A 124 -9.79 -11.72 3.40
C ARG A 124 -9.40 -11.90 1.94
N GLY A 125 -9.15 -10.80 1.24
CA GLY A 125 -8.81 -10.78 -0.17
C GLY A 125 -7.38 -11.23 -0.45
N LYS A 126 -7.05 -11.30 -1.73
CA LYS A 126 -5.76 -11.74 -2.26
C LYS A 126 -4.98 -10.60 -2.91
N SER A 127 -5.66 -9.65 -3.53
CA SER A 127 -5.06 -8.47 -4.17
C SER A 127 -5.78 -7.18 -3.83
N LEU A 128 -5.01 -6.09 -3.83
CA LEU A 128 -5.47 -4.72 -3.71
C LEU A 128 -4.92 -3.92 -4.89
N GLN A 129 -5.76 -3.10 -5.50
CA GLN A 129 -5.39 -2.06 -6.45
C GLN A 129 -6.03 -0.76 -6.00
N ILE A 130 -5.25 0.32 -6.00
CA ILE A 130 -5.73 1.68 -5.81
C ILE A 130 -5.39 2.48 -7.06
N GLU A 131 -6.37 3.15 -7.62
CA GLU A 131 -6.21 3.95 -8.83
C GLU A 131 -6.60 5.40 -8.59
N LEU A 132 -5.73 6.30 -9.06
CA LEU A 132 -5.90 7.75 -9.00
C LEU A 132 -6.26 8.29 -10.39
N PRO A 133 -6.92 9.46 -10.47
CA PRO A 133 -7.49 9.97 -11.71
C PRO A 133 -6.43 10.48 -12.71
N ASP A 134 -5.16 10.57 -12.32
CA ASP A 134 -4.06 10.83 -13.25
C ASP A 134 -3.49 9.55 -13.89
N GLY A 135 -4.13 8.40 -13.68
CA GLY A 135 -3.72 7.09 -14.20
C GLY A 135 -2.72 6.35 -13.31
N SER A 136 -2.34 6.92 -12.15
CA SER A 136 -1.45 6.24 -11.21
C SER A 136 -2.12 5.04 -10.57
N VAL A 137 -1.47 3.87 -10.62
CA VAL A 137 -1.97 2.60 -10.08
C VAL A 137 -1.02 2.02 -9.04
N TYR A 138 -1.55 1.68 -7.87
CA TYR A 138 -0.84 1.05 -6.76
C TYR A 138 -1.38 -0.36 -6.55
N LYS A 139 -0.58 -1.38 -6.87
CA LYS A 139 -0.96 -2.79 -6.73
C LYS A 139 -0.22 -3.43 -5.56
N GLU A 140 -0.95 -4.18 -4.75
CA GLU A 140 -0.43 -4.88 -3.57
C GLU A 140 -1.01 -6.30 -3.48
N THR A 141 -0.20 -7.23 -3.00
CA THR A 141 -0.72 -8.52 -2.52
C THR A 141 -1.31 -8.33 -1.12
N LEU A 142 -2.43 -8.98 -0.83
CA LEU A 142 -3.02 -9.04 0.51
C LEU A 142 -2.56 -10.27 1.31
N LYS A 143 -1.57 -11.02 0.82
CA LYS A 143 -1.02 -12.18 1.53
C LYS A 143 -0.47 -11.76 2.91
N GLY A 144 -1.06 -12.31 3.97
CA GLY A 144 -0.67 -12.02 5.35
C GLY A 144 -1.24 -10.73 5.95
N SER A 145 -2.06 -9.97 5.20
CA SER A 145 -2.68 -8.72 5.66
C SER A 145 -3.55 -8.93 6.91
N PHE A 146 -4.30 -10.03 6.97
CA PHE A 146 -5.21 -10.38 8.07
C PHE A 146 -4.56 -10.22 9.45
N LYS A 147 -3.40 -10.85 9.64
CA LYS A 147 -2.69 -10.88 10.93
C LYS A 147 -2.26 -9.48 11.35
N ILE A 148 -1.85 -8.66 10.38
CA ILE A 148 -1.38 -7.29 10.64
C ILE A 148 -2.56 -6.36 10.93
N MET A 149 -3.61 -6.41 10.12
CA MET A 149 -4.82 -5.62 10.34
C MET A 149 -5.45 -5.95 11.69
N LYS A 150 -5.48 -7.22 12.10
CA LYS A 150 -5.92 -7.62 13.45
C LYS A 150 -5.05 -7.02 14.56
N LYS A 151 -3.73 -6.94 14.37
CA LYS A 151 -2.83 -6.30 15.34
C LYS A 151 -3.06 -4.79 15.43
N VAL A 152 -3.32 -4.13 14.30
CA VAL A 152 -3.63 -2.70 14.23
C VAL A 152 -4.99 -2.41 14.86
N GLU A 153 -6.02 -3.21 14.57
CA GLU A 153 -7.34 -3.14 15.21
C GLU A 153 -7.23 -3.20 16.75
N ARG A 154 -6.46 -4.16 17.28
CA ARG A 154 -6.26 -4.30 18.73
C ARG A 154 -5.53 -3.11 19.35
N GLY A 155 -4.51 -2.59 18.67
CA GLY A 155 -3.77 -1.42 19.14
C GLY A 155 -4.62 -0.15 19.16
N PHE A 156 -5.70 -0.09 18.39
CA PHE A 156 -6.66 1.01 18.40
C PHE A 156 -7.70 0.88 19.52
N ILE A 157 -8.07 -0.35 19.90
CA ILE A 157 -9.10 -0.63 20.91
C ILE A 157 -8.54 -0.53 22.34
N SER A 158 -7.23 -0.64 22.54
CA SER A 158 -6.62 -0.48 23.86
C SER A 158 -6.54 1.00 24.26
N PRO A 159 -7.27 1.48 25.27
CA PRO A 159 -6.93 2.71 25.94
C PRO A 159 -5.78 2.39 26.91
N LEU A 160 -4.61 2.97 26.67
CA LEU A 160 -3.46 3.03 27.59
C LEU A 160 -2.74 1.72 27.97
N SER A 161 -1.47 1.64 27.57
CA SER A 161 -0.35 1.07 28.33
C SER A 161 0.92 1.53 27.58
N THR A 162 1.77 2.43 28.05
CA THR A 162 2.21 2.77 29.42
C THR A 162 3.10 4.02 29.31
N LEU A 163 2.95 4.94 30.28
CA LEU A 163 3.86 6.03 30.67
C LEU A 163 4.11 7.15 29.65
#